data_AF-A0A3N5QCG4-F1
#
_entry.id   AF-A0A3N5QCG4-F1
#
_cell.length_a   1.000
_cell.length_b   1.000
_cell.length_c   1.000
_cell.angle_alpha   90.00
_cell.angle_beta   90.00
_cell.angle_gamma   90.00
#
_symmetry.space_group_name_H-M   'P 1'
#
loop_
_entity.id
_entity.type
_entity.pdbx_description
1 polymer ?
#
loop_
_entity_poly.entity_id
_entity_poly.type
_entity_poly.pdbx_seq_one_letter_code
_entity_poly.pdbx_strand_id
1 'polypeptide(L)'
;MLSMSRSAAISAHVEPRSYETSTSDFWVGLGRCHERWTTVPGVRGAPSVRTVTLANTVPAAENTVARMRRSFFMDATSERSSCDPPYENLMPAPLPECVLESAFPLHLCLRMRYIDIHSHRRSTDGEVETILTNMVTAETEDLIDDQQCSVGIHPRTIDDTVDEDLFLVRELAADATVVAIGECGLDRNCSVAWPDQMRVFEDQISISELHCKPIIVHCVRAHADVITLHRDIDAVQPWVLHGFNKGGDTLERVIEAGLYVSFGAAIMQSDSPAVEALRVVPADRFFLETDDQTEHDIRAIYARAAEIRGVTVDALCETLQQNFDSVFKL
;
A
#
# COMPACT_ATOMS: atom_id res chain seq x y z
N MET A 1 -67.42 -26.04 62.24
CA MET A 1 -66.83 -27.35 62.60
C MET A 1 -65.61 -27.57 61.72
N LEU A 2 -64.46 -27.77 62.36
CA LEU A 2 -63.18 -28.13 61.75
C LEU A 2 -63.26 -29.52 61.08
N SER A 3 -62.51 -29.69 59.99
CA SER A 3 -61.86 -30.94 59.54
C SER A 3 -61.04 -30.59 58.28
N MET A 4 -59.73 -30.28 58.37
CA MET A 4 -58.59 -31.22 58.14
C MET A 4 -58.89 -32.35 57.15
N SER A 5 -58.05 -32.77 56.20
CA SER A 5 -56.78 -32.36 55.57
C SER A 5 -56.50 -33.48 54.55
N ARG A 6 -56.16 -33.21 53.28
CA ARG A 6 -55.32 -34.11 52.47
C ARG A 6 -54.51 -33.31 51.46
N SER A 7 -53.19 -33.50 51.53
CA SER A 7 -52.17 -32.94 50.65
C SER A 7 -52.35 -33.36 49.19
N ALA A 8 -52.15 -32.43 48.28
CA ALA A 8 -51.78 -32.70 46.89
C ALA A 8 -50.53 -31.85 46.58
N ALA A 9 -49.47 -32.51 46.14
CA ALA A 9 -48.22 -31.88 45.73
C ALA A 9 -48.47 -31.05 44.45
N ILE A 10 -48.15 -29.76 44.50
CA ILE A 10 -48.11 -28.91 43.31
C ILE A 10 -46.74 -29.10 42.67
N SER A 11 -46.70 -29.86 41.56
CA SER A 11 -45.58 -29.88 40.64
C SER A 11 -45.54 -28.54 39.90
N ALA A 12 -44.57 -27.68 40.20
CA ALA A 12 -44.32 -26.48 39.43
C ALA A 12 -43.72 -26.88 38.08
N HIS A 13 -44.55 -26.97 37.04
CA HIS A 13 -44.09 -26.88 35.66
C HIS A 13 -43.68 -25.43 35.40
N VAL A 14 -42.37 -25.19 35.36
CA VAL A 14 -41.81 -23.97 34.78
C VAL A 14 -41.82 -24.18 33.27
N GLU A 15 -42.68 -23.46 32.57
CA GLU A 15 -42.62 -23.37 31.10
C GLU A 15 -41.24 -22.83 30.68
N PRO A 16 -40.62 -23.40 29.63
CA PRO A 16 -39.35 -22.86 29.13
C PRO A 16 -39.60 -21.45 28.58
N ARG A 17 -38.95 -20.45 29.19
CA ARG A 17 -38.95 -19.06 28.68
C ARG A 17 -38.48 -19.05 27.23
N SER A 18 -39.34 -18.61 26.32
CA SER A 18 -38.99 -18.35 24.92
C SER A 18 -38.08 -17.12 24.83
N TYR A 19 -36.86 -17.29 24.33
CA TYR A 19 -35.95 -16.19 24.00
C TYR A 19 -36.23 -15.69 22.58
N GLU A 20 -36.21 -14.38 22.37
CA GLU A 20 -36.19 -13.82 21.02
C GLU A 20 -34.74 -13.79 20.52
N THR A 21 -34.50 -14.37 19.34
CA THR A 21 -33.20 -14.37 18.67
C THR A 21 -33.31 -13.71 17.31
N SER A 22 -32.46 -12.72 17.03
CA SER A 22 -32.26 -12.19 15.69
C SER A 22 -30.86 -12.52 15.19
N THR A 23 -30.73 -12.76 13.89
CA THR A 23 -29.47 -13.10 13.22
C THR A 23 -29.26 -12.21 12.00
N SER A 24 -28.02 -11.72 11.83
CA SER A 24 -27.60 -10.94 10.67
C SER A 24 -26.22 -11.39 10.19
N ASP A 25 -26.05 -11.37 8.88
CA ASP A 25 -24.78 -11.68 8.22
C ASP A 25 -24.05 -10.39 7.88
N PHE A 26 -22.75 -10.35 8.12
CA PHE A 26 -21.88 -9.22 7.76
C PHE A 26 -20.47 -9.72 7.48
N TRP A 27 -19.67 -8.87 6.82
CA TRP A 27 -18.31 -9.20 6.40
C TRP A 27 -17.28 -8.45 7.23
N VAL A 28 -16.23 -9.16 7.65
CA VAL A 28 -15.02 -8.58 8.26
C VAL A 28 -13.82 -9.13 7.51
N GLY A 29 -13.15 -8.28 6.72
CA GLY A 29 -12.12 -8.74 5.79
C GLY A 29 -12.66 -9.81 4.83
N LEU A 30 -12.00 -10.96 4.75
CA LEU A 30 -12.39 -12.10 3.88
C LEU A 30 -13.28 -13.14 4.56
N GLY A 31 -13.69 -12.93 5.82
CA GLY A 31 -14.50 -13.88 6.58
C GLY A 31 -15.97 -13.53 6.63
N ARG A 32 -16.85 -14.47 6.28
CA ARG A 32 -18.29 -14.36 6.52
C ARG A 32 -18.57 -14.60 8.01
N CYS A 33 -19.12 -13.59 8.68
CA CYS A 33 -19.42 -13.65 10.11
C CYS A 33 -20.93 -13.73 10.34
N HIS A 34 -21.33 -14.59 11.29
CA HIS A 34 -22.71 -14.65 11.76
C HIS A 34 -22.81 -13.96 13.12
N GLU A 35 -23.71 -12.99 13.21
CA GLU A 35 -24.04 -12.34 14.46
C GLU A 35 -25.40 -12.79 14.96
N ARG A 36 -25.45 -13.16 16.25
CA ARG A 36 -26.69 -13.50 16.95
C ARG A 36 -26.88 -12.59 18.15
N TRP A 37 -28.07 -12.01 18.22
CA TRP A 37 -28.54 -11.23 19.37
C TRP A 37 -29.59 -12.03 20.12
N THR A 38 -29.42 -12.16 21.43
CA THR A 38 -30.39 -12.83 22.30
C THR A 38 -30.89 -11.84 23.33
N THR A 39 -32.20 -11.56 23.32
CA THR A 39 -32.86 -10.67 24.28
C THR A 39 -33.71 -11.46 25.26
N VAL A 40 -33.66 -11.11 26.54
CA VAL A 40 -34.55 -11.66 27.58
C VAL A 40 -35.82 -10.81 27.61
N PRO A 41 -37.00 -11.37 27.28
CA PRO A 41 -38.23 -10.58 27.27
C PRO A 41 -38.61 -10.12 28.68
N GLY A 42 -39.02 -8.85 28.82
CA GLY A 42 -39.68 -8.33 30.02
C GLY A 42 -38.82 -7.53 31.01
N VAL A 43 -37.53 -7.29 30.74
CA VAL A 43 -36.66 -6.45 31.60
C VAL A 43 -36.17 -5.24 30.81
N ARG A 44 -36.76 -4.06 31.07
CA ARG A 44 -36.24 -2.79 30.53
C ARG A 44 -34.84 -2.55 31.11
N GLY A 45 -33.83 -2.50 30.23
CA GLY A 45 -32.43 -2.24 30.60
C GLY A 45 -31.56 -3.46 30.82
N ALA A 46 -32.01 -4.68 30.50
CA ALA A 46 -31.15 -5.87 30.53
C ALA A 46 -30.12 -5.86 29.38
N PRO A 47 -28.85 -6.23 29.63
CA PRO A 47 -27.82 -6.28 28.60
C PRO A 47 -28.12 -7.40 27.60
N SER A 48 -28.10 -7.06 26.31
CA SER A 48 -28.13 -8.04 25.21
C SER A 48 -26.78 -8.75 25.10
N VAL A 49 -26.78 -10.08 25.01
CA VAL A 49 -25.55 -10.85 24.79
C VAL A 49 -25.30 -10.94 23.29
N ARG A 50 -24.15 -10.40 22.85
CA ARG A 50 -23.66 -10.49 21.47
C ARG A 50 -22.72 -11.69 21.35
N THR A 51 -22.97 -12.55 20.37
CA THR A 51 -22.07 -13.66 20.03
C THR A 51 -21.75 -13.60 18.54
N VAL A 52 -20.46 -13.58 18.23
CA VAL A 52 -19.92 -13.55 16.86
C VAL A 52 -19.22 -14.88 16.61
N THR A 53 -19.59 -15.57 15.53
CA THR A 53 -18.96 -16.84 15.15
C THR A 53 -18.41 -16.74 13.73
N LEU A 54 -17.13 -17.06 13.55
CA LEU A 54 -16.47 -17.17 12.25
C LEU A 54 -16.87 -18.49 11.58
N ALA A 55 -17.36 -18.41 10.34
CA ALA A 55 -17.65 -19.59 9.53
C ALA A 55 -16.35 -20.10 8.86
N ASN A 56 -15.71 -21.12 9.44
CA ASN A 56 -14.59 -21.81 8.79
C ASN A 56 -15.11 -22.84 7.80
N THR A 57 -14.82 -22.68 6.50
CA THR A 57 -14.57 -23.80 5.55
C THR A 57 -14.01 -23.30 4.22
N VAL A 58 -12.77 -23.69 3.88
CA VAL A 58 -12.36 -24.42 2.66
C VAL A 58 -11.11 -25.28 3.01
N PRO A 59 -10.95 -26.52 2.50
CA PRO A 59 -9.95 -27.49 2.98
C PRO A 59 -8.52 -27.15 2.54
N ALA A 60 -7.55 -27.59 3.35
CA ALA A 60 -6.13 -27.58 3.02
C ALA A 60 -5.86 -28.34 1.71
N ALA A 61 -5.53 -27.62 0.65
CA ALA A 61 -4.84 -28.17 -0.51
C ALA A 61 -3.34 -28.31 -0.15
N GLU A 62 -2.81 -29.49 -0.41
CA GLU A 62 -1.50 -29.93 0.03
C GLU A 62 -0.35 -29.11 -0.55
N ASN A 63 0.57 -28.76 0.34
CA ASN A 63 1.87 -28.15 0.09
C ASN A 63 2.67 -28.84 -1.02
N THR A 64 2.92 -28.13 -2.12
CA THR A 64 3.95 -28.50 -3.13
C THR A 64 5.09 -27.48 -3.18
N VAL A 65 5.53 -26.95 -2.04
CA VAL A 65 6.75 -26.11 -1.92
C VAL A 65 7.60 -26.54 -0.72
N ALA A 66 7.78 -27.86 -0.57
CA ALA A 66 8.66 -28.43 0.45
C ALA A 66 9.57 -29.52 -0.16
N ARG A 67 10.31 -29.17 -1.23
CA ARG A 67 11.39 -30.05 -1.72
C ARG A 67 12.46 -29.32 -2.52
N MET A 68 13.21 -28.41 -1.90
CA MET A 68 14.60 -28.09 -2.33
C MET A 68 15.34 -27.22 -1.29
N ARG A 69 15.48 -27.73 -0.06
CA ARG A 69 16.53 -27.26 0.87
C ARG A 69 17.14 -28.44 1.62
N ARG A 70 17.94 -29.22 0.91
CA ARG A 70 19.00 -30.08 1.48
C ARG A 70 20.11 -30.22 0.47
N SER A 71 21.12 -29.36 0.57
CA SER A 71 22.53 -29.65 0.28
C SER A 71 23.33 -28.42 0.71
N PHE A 72 24.56 -28.64 1.19
CA PHE A 72 25.44 -27.70 1.89
C PHE A 72 25.20 -27.51 3.38
N PHE A 73 25.56 -28.52 4.17
CA PHE A 73 26.46 -28.31 5.33
C PHE A 73 27.01 -29.66 5.79
N MET A 74 28.32 -29.87 5.61
CA MET A 74 29.23 -30.66 6.46
C MET A 74 30.56 -30.87 5.71
N ASP A 75 31.65 -30.23 6.16
CA ASP A 75 32.78 -30.97 6.70
C ASP A 75 33.74 -30.04 7.46
N ALA A 76 34.22 -30.52 8.62
CA ALA A 76 35.48 -30.20 9.31
C ALA A 76 35.33 -30.35 10.85
N THR A 77 35.50 -31.60 11.30
CA THR A 77 36.17 -31.98 12.57
C THR A 77 37.57 -31.34 12.63
N SER A 78 38.30 -31.10 13.71
CA SER A 78 38.40 -31.51 15.13
C SER A 78 39.42 -30.51 15.76
N GLU A 79 39.43 -30.18 17.04
CA GLU A 79 40.05 -30.93 18.14
C GLU A 79 39.86 -30.14 19.46
N ARG A 80 39.77 -30.87 20.57
CA ARG A 80 39.77 -30.35 21.95
C ARG A 80 41.20 -30.38 22.50
N SER A 81 41.59 -29.39 23.31
CA SER A 81 42.33 -29.68 24.55
C SER A 81 42.19 -28.53 25.57
N SER A 82 42.17 -28.95 26.82
CA SER A 82 41.89 -28.23 28.07
C SER A 82 43.10 -27.52 28.67
N CYS A 83 42.85 -26.53 29.55
CA CYS A 83 43.38 -26.36 30.92
C CYS A 83 43.57 -24.88 31.32
N ASP A 84 42.94 -24.46 32.41
CA ASP A 84 43.24 -23.25 33.23
C ASP A 84 44.18 -23.63 34.41
N PRO A 85 44.68 -22.70 35.27
CA PRO A 85 45.45 -21.44 35.08
C PRO A 85 46.74 -21.48 35.98
N PRO A 86 47.47 -20.38 36.33
CA PRO A 86 47.00 -19.36 37.29
C PRO A 86 47.46 -17.89 37.03
N TYR A 87 46.85 -17.01 37.82
CA TYR A 87 47.07 -15.57 38.00
C TYR A 87 48.53 -15.15 38.25
N GLU A 88 48.96 -14.05 37.63
CA GLU A 88 49.95 -13.15 38.22
C GLU A 88 49.77 -11.67 37.80
N ASN A 89 49.95 -10.78 38.76
CA ASN A 89 49.71 -9.35 38.74
C ASN A 89 50.60 -8.58 37.73
N LEU A 90 50.00 -7.71 36.92
CA LEU A 90 50.66 -6.49 36.43
C LEU A 90 49.61 -5.38 36.22
N MET A 91 49.66 -4.38 37.09
CA MET A 91 48.96 -3.09 36.92
C MET A 91 49.65 -2.25 35.83
N PRO A 92 48.93 -1.33 35.17
CA PRO A 92 49.18 -0.96 33.78
C PRO A 92 50.15 0.21 33.58
N ALA A 93 50.80 0.23 32.42
CA ALA A 93 51.52 1.40 31.91
C ALA A 93 50.52 2.51 31.49
N PRO A 94 50.84 3.80 31.67
CA PRO A 94 49.95 4.88 31.31
C PRO A 94 49.84 5.02 29.79
N LEU A 95 48.61 5.00 29.27
CA LEU A 95 48.30 5.36 27.88
C LEU A 95 48.45 6.88 27.68
N PRO A 96 48.94 7.33 26.51
CA PRO A 96 49.05 8.75 26.22
C PRO A 96 47.66 9.39 26.09
N GLU A 97 47.59 10.66 26.49
CA GLU A 97 46.39 11.51 26.42
C GLU A 97 45.75 11.45 25.03
N CYS A 98 44.60 10.80 24.95
CA CYS A 98 43.76 10.78 23.76
C CYS A 98 43.00 12.11 23.71
N VAL A 99 43.48 12.99 22.83
CA VAL A 99 42.88 14.27 22.51
C VAL A 99 41.45 14.03 22.02
N LEU A 100 40.51 14.81 22.56
CA LEU A 100 39.12 14.88 22.14
C LEU A 100 39.00 15.14 20.63
N GLU A 101 38.86 14.08 19.84
CA GLU A 101 38.22 14.19 18.53
C GLU A 101 36.72 13.94 18.74
N SER A 102 35.98 15.02 18.58
CA SER A 102 34.53 15.03 18.48
C SER A 102 34.07 13.89 17.57
N ALA A 103 33.23 13.00 18.10
CA ALA A 103 32.46 12.07 17.31
C ALA A 103 31.61 12.90 16.32
N PHE A 104 32.12 13.05 15.10
CA PHE A 104 31.28 13.40 13.96
C PHE A 104 30.23 12.30 13.90
N PRO A 105 28.93 12.62 14.01
CA PRO A 105 27.92 11.61 13.75
C PRO A 105 28.16 11.11 12.32
N LEU A 106 28.21 9.79 12.17
CA LEU A 106 28.07 9.10 10.89
C LEU A 106 26.73 9.57 10.30
N HIS A 107 26.72 10.74 9.67
CA HIS A 107 25.81 11.01 8.58
C HIS A 107 26.16 9.92 7.58
N LEU A 108 25.32 8.89 7.53
CA LEU A 108 25.13 8.17 6.28
C LEU A 108 25.06 9.26 5.22
N CYS A 109 26.10 9.36 4.39
CA CYS A 109 26.05 10.17 3.19
C CYS A 109 24.99 9.48 2.33
N LEU A 110 23.72 9.76 2.60
CA LEU A 110 22.62 9.39 1.74
C LEU A 110 22.99 10.04 0.41
N ARG A 111 23.48 9.22 -0.52
CA ARG A 111 23.60 9.65 -1.90
C ARG A 111 22.21 10.15 -2.27
N MET A 112 22.11 11.43 -2.56
CA MET A 112 20.89 12.03 -3.09
C MET A 112 20.58 11.31 -4.39
N ARG A 113 19.45 10.61 -4.42
CA ARG A 113 18.99 9.86 -5.58
C ARG A 113 17.89 10.65 -6.28
N TYR A 114 17.81 10.50 -7.60
CA TYR A 114 16.65 10.94 -8.35
C TYR A 114 15.53 9.91 -8.14
N ILE A 115 14.32 10.36 -7.91
CA ILE A 115 13.15 9.49 -7.79
C ILE A 115 12.30 9.66 -9.03
N ASP A 116 12.00 8.53 -9.68
CA ASP A 116 11.09 8.39 -10.80
C ASP A 116 9.95 7.46 -10.39
N ILE A 117 8.80 8.03 -10.01
CA ILE A 117 7.72 7.23 -9.40
C ILE A 117 6.91 6.42 -10.42
N HIS A 118 7.16 6.61 -11.71
CA HIS A 118 6.36 5.99 -12.77
C HIS A 118 7.16 5.96 -14.08
N SER A 119 7.62 4.76 -14.44
CA SER A 119 8.26 4.52 -15.74
C SER A 119 7.85 3.16 -16.27
N HIS A 120 7.59 3.09 -17.59
CA HIS A 120 7.40 1.81 -18.29
C HIS A 120 8.74 1.19 -18.71
N ARG A 121 9.87 1.71 -18.19
CA ARG A 121 11.21 1.21 -18.47
C ARG A 121 11.99 0.94 -17.19
N ARG A 122 12.73 -0.16 -17.21
CA ARG A 122 13.73 -0.43 -16.19
C ARG A 122 14.85 0.61 -16.25
N SER A 123 15.17 1.16 -15.09
CA SER A 123 16.39 1.95 -14.89
C SER A 123 17.54 1.00 -14.60
N THR A 124 18.68 1.21 -15.25
CA THR A 124 19.96 0.56 -14.90
C THR A 124 20.89 1.49 -14.14
N ASP A 125 20.40 2.69 -13.79
CA ASP A 125 21.16 3.74 -13.15
C ASP A 125 21.03 3.65 -11.63
N GLY A 126 22.13 3.33 -10.94
CA GLY A 126 22.15 3.18 -9.49
C GLY A 126 21.97 4.49 -8.69
N GLU A 127 21.88 5.64 -9.37
CA GLU A 127 21.53 6.93 -8.74
C GLU A 127 20.04 7.30 -8.92
N VAL A 128 19.28 6.49 -9.65
CA VAL A 128 17.85 6.72 -9.88
C VAL A 128 17.05 5.60 -9.23
N GLU A 129 16.19 5.97 -8.27
CA GLU A 129 15.18 5.09 -7.71
C GLU A 129 13.92 5.18 -8.57
N THR A 130 13.69 4.14 -9.37
CA THR A 130 12.54 4.08 -10.31
C THR A 130 11.54 3.03 -9.85
N ILE A 131 10.26 3.41 -9.79
CA ILE A 131 9.15 2.46 -9.72
C ILE A 131 8.78 2.04 -11.14
N LEU A 132 9.08 0.79 -11.47
CA LEU A 132 8.70 0.18 -12.74
C LEU A 132 7.19 -0.05 -12.76
N THR A 133 6.50 0.45 -13.78
CA THR A 133 5.07 0.22 -13.96
C THR A 133 4.84 -1.06 -14.73
N ASN A 134 4.24 -2.05 -14.08
CA ASN A 134 3.87 -3.33 -14.68
C ASN A 134 2.36 -3.36 -14.90
N MET A 135 1.95 -3.24 -16.16
CA MET A 135 0.57 -3.49 -16.57
C MET A 135 0.33 -5.00 -16.59
N VAL A 136 -0.55 -5.47 -15.70
CA VAL A 136 -0.85 -6.89 -15.55
C VAL A 136 -1.84 -7.33 -16.62
N THR A 137 -1.54 -8.47 -17.24
CA THR A 137 -2.39 -9.23 -18.16
C THR A 137 -2.33 -10.72 -17.79
N ALA A 138 -3.22 -11.53 -18.35
CA ALA A 138 -3.30 -12.97 -18.06
C ALA A 138 -2.01 -13.75 -18.41
N GLU A 139 -1.14 -13.14 -19.22
CA GLU A 139 0.16 -13.67 -19.62
C GLU A 139 1.34 -13.16 -18.77
N THR A 140 1.07 -12.40 -17.70
CA THR A 140 2.11 -11.88 -16.80
C THR A 140 2.67 -13.02 -15.95
N GLU A 141 3.67 -13.71 -16.50
CA GLU A 141 4.47 -14.70 -15.77
C GLU A 141 5.48 -14.00 -14.86
N ASP A 142 5.61 -14.51 -13.63
CA ASP A 142 6.71 -14.26 -12.70
C ASP A 142 7.29 -12.83 -12.73
N LEU A 143 6.67 -11.90 -11.98
CA LEU A 143 7.32 -10.64 -11.59
C LEU A 143 8.47 -10.92 -10.62
N ILE A 144 9.50 -11.61 -11.08
CA ILE A 144 10.77 -11.77 -10.36
C ILE A 144 11.62 -10.59 -10.81
N ASP A 145 11.35 -9.44 -10.19
CA ASP A 145 12.18 -8.26 -10.34
C ASP A 145 12.78 -7.89 -8.99
N ASP A 146 14.08 -7.59 -8.97
CA ASP A 146 14.75 -6.97 -7.83
C ASP A 146 14.48 -5.48 -7.74
N GLN A 147 13.86 -4.90 -8.77
CA GLN A 147 13.41 -3.50 -8.80
C GLN A 147 12.01 -3.31 -8.20
N GLN A 148 11.82 -2.18 -7.52
CA GLN A 148 10.51 -1.76 -7.04
C GLN A 148 9.56 -1.50 -8.20
N CYS A 149 8.31 -1.94 -8.07
CA CYS A 149 7.32 -1.80 -9.12
C CYS A 149 5.94 -1.44 -8.60
N SER A 150 5.08 -0.97 -9.50
CA SER A 150 3.64 -0.88 -9.31
C SER A 150 2.96 -1.90 -10.21
N VAL A 151 1.86 -2.48 -9.74
CA VAL A 151 1.08 -3.46 -10.51
C VAL A 151 -0.37 -3.03 -10.60
N GLY A 152 -0.95 -3.08 -11.80
CA GLY A 152 -2.34 -2.71 -12.02
C GLY A 152 -2.84 -3.02 -13.43
N ILE A 153 -4.11 -2.74 -13.64
CA ILE A 153 -4.80 -2.88 -14.92
C ILE A 153 -5.15 -1.47 -15.41
N HIS A 154 -4.52 -1.09 -16.51
CA HIS A 154 -4.74 0.19 -17.16
C HIS A 154 -6.14 0.21 -17.82
N PRO A 155 -6.90 1.33 -17.77
CA PRO A 155 -8.27 1.36 -18.31
C PRO A 155 -8.40 1.05 -19.80
N ARG A 156 -7.30 1.09 -20.56
CA ARG A 156 -7.26 0.70 -21.99
C ARG A 156 -7.00 -0.77 -22.24
N THR A 157 -6.56 -1.52 -21.24
CA THR A 157 -6.22 -2.94 -21.37
C THR A 157 -7.31 -3.85 -20.79
N ILE A 158 -8.41 -3.29 -20.28
CA ILE A 158 -9.55 -4.06 -19.78
C ILE A 158 -10.20 -4.82 -20.94
N ASP A 159 -10.25 -6.14 -20.80
CA ASP A 159 -10.90 -7.06 -21.73
C ASP A 159 -11.59 -8.21 -20.96
N ASP A 160 -11.88 -9.32 -21.65
CA ASP A 160 -12.60 -10.46 -21.09
C ASP A 160 -11.80 -11.24 -20.03
N THR A 161 -10.48 -11.03 -19.87
CA THR A 161 -9.66 -11.69 -18.83
C THR A 161 -9.56 -10.90 -17.53
N VAL A 162 -10.23 -9.74 -17.44
CA VAL A 162 -10.03 -8.77 -16.35
C VAL A 162 -10.23 -9.34 -14.93
N ASP A 163 -11.13 -10.30 -14.75
CA ASP A 163 -11.34 -10.89 -13.42
C ASP A 163 -10.18 -11.81 -13.00
N GLU A 164 -9.52 -12.47 -13.95
CA GLU A 164 -8.29 -13.23 -13.72
C GLU A 164 -7.10 -12.29 -13.47
N ASP A 165 -7.03 -11.18 -14.21
CA ASP A 165 -6.03 -10.15 -14.05
C ASP A 165 -6.13 -9.47 -12.67
N LEU A 166 -7.34 -9.17 -12.21
CA LEU A 166 -7.59 -8.61 -10.87
C LEU A 166 -7.16 -9.56 -9.76
N PHE A 167 -7.39 -10.87 -9.95
CA PHE A 167 -6.88 -11.88 -9.02
C PHE A 167 -5.35 -11.87 -8.99
N LEU A 168 -4.69 -11.78 -10.14
CA LEU A 168 -3.23 -11.72 -10.22
C LEU A 168 -2.66 -10.44 -9.61
N VAL A 169 -3.24 -9.27 -9.89
CA VAL A 169 -2.85 -7.99 -9.25
C VAL A 169 -2.89 -8.11 -7.73
N ARG A 170 -3.93 -8.75 -7.20
CA ARG A 170 -4.07 -8.95 -5.76
C ARG A 170 -2.99 -9.87 -5.16
N GLU A 171 -2.66 -10.97 -5.83
CA GLU A 171 -1.59 -11.86 -5.37
C GLU A 171 -0.22 -11.15 -5.42
N LEU A 172 0.07 -10.44 -6.51
CA LEU A 172 1.30 -9.66 -6.67
C LEU A 172 1.39 -8.51 -5.66
N ALA A 173 0.26 -7.90 -5.29
CA ALA A 173 0.21 -6.87 -4.26
C ALA A 173 0.67 -7.35 -2.88
N ALA A 174 0.84 -8.65 -2.63
CA ALA A 174 1.46 -9.16 -1.40
C ALA A 174 3.00 -9.12 -1.43
N ASP A 175 3.62 -9.00 -2.59
CA ASP A 175 5.08 -8.96 -2.73
C ASP A 175 5.66 -7.65 -2.17
N ALA A 176 6.88 -7.73 -1.62
CA ALA A 176 7.62 -6.61 -1.08
C ALA A 176 8.22 -5.70 -2.17
N THR A 177 8.44 -6.22 -3.38
CA THR A 177 8.92 -5.43 -4.53
C THR A 177 7.82 -4.58 -5.13
N VAL A 178 6.56 -4.96 -4.95
CA VAL A 178 5.41 -4.15 -5.35
C VAL A 178 5.20 -3.06 -4.30
N VAL A 179 5.40 -1.80 -4.65
CA VAL A 179 5.32 -0.67 -3.71
C VAL A 179 4.05 0.17 -3.89
N ALA A 180 3.32 -0.03 -4.98
CA ALA A 180 2.07 0.66 -5.29
C ALA A 180 1.13 -0.20 -6.14
N ILE A 181 -0.15 0.18 -6.14
CA ILE A 181 -1.13 -0.32 -7.12
C ILE A 181 -1.22 0.65 -8.28
N GLY A 182 -1.29 0.15 -9.50
CA GLY A 182 -1.35 0.93 -10.72
C GLY A 182 -0.21 0.60 -11.69
N GLU A 183 -0.24 1.10 -12.91
CA GLU A 183 -1.13 2.16 -13.40
C GLU A 183 -2.58 1.68 -13.57
N CYS A 184 -3.52 2.38 -12.95
CA CYS A 184 -4.96 2.12 -13.04
C CYS A 184 -5.74 3.43 -13.03
N GLY A 185 -7.04 3.44 -13.37
CA GLY A 185 -7.83 4.67 -13.30
C GLY A 185 -8.86 4.81 -14.40
N LEU A 186 -9.08 6.05 -14.85
CA LEU A 186 -10.21 6.41 -15.70
C LEU A 186 -9.79 7.22 -16.94
N ASP A 187 -10.28 6.81 -18.10
CA ASP A 187 -9.95 7.42 -19.39
C ASP A 187 -11.19 7.59 -20.27
N ARG A 188 -11.67 8.83 -20.42
CA ARG A 188 -12.82 9.13 -21.30
C ARG A 188 -12.49 9.08 -22.79
N ASN A 189 -11.23 8.92 -23.17
CA ASN A 189 -10.82 8.69 -24.56
C ASN A 189 -10.63 7.18 -24.85
N CYS A 190 -10.85 6.30 -23.88
CA CYS A 190 -10.76 4.86 -24.05
C CYS A 190 -12.05 4.29 -24.69
N SER A 191 -11.93 3.17 -25.40
CA SER A 191 -13.05 2.43 -25.99
C SER A 191 -13.80 1.55 -24.98
N VAL A 192 -13.18 1.20 -23.86
CA VAL A 192 -13.79 0.40 -22.78
C VAL A 192 -14.94 1.20 -22.17
N ALA A 193 -16.07 0.54 -21.93
CA ALA A 193 -17.25 1.20 -21.41
C ALA A 193 -16.99 1.79 -20.02
N TRP A 194 -17.54 2.98 -19.76
CA TRP A 194 -17.34 3.69 -18.50
C TRP A 194 -17.69 2.86 -17.25
N PRO A 195 -18.79 2.07 -17.21
CA PRO A 195 -19.09 1.22 -16.05
C PRO A 195 -18.00 0.17 -15.78
N ASP A 196 -17.36 -0.37 -16.82
CA ASP A 196 -16.31 -1.38 -16.67
C ASP A 196 -15.02 -0.74 -16.15
N GLN A 197 -14.64 0.43 -16.66
CA GLN A 197 -13.51 1.20 -16.11
C GLN A 197 -13.72 1.53 -14.63
N MET A 198 -14.93 1.97 -14.25
CA MET A 198 -15.26 2.28 -12.86
C MET A 198 -15.16 1.06 -11.96
N ARG A 199 -15.78 -0.07 -12.35
CA ARG A 199 -15.71 -1.32 -11.58
C ARG A 199 -14.27 -1.76 -11.35
N VAL A 200 -13.47 -1.80 -12.41
CA VAL A 200 -12.08 -2.28 -12.34
C VAL A 200 -11.21 -1.32 -11.53
N PHE A 201 -11.48 -0.01 -11.58
CA PHE A 201 -10.78 0.94 -10.74
C PHE A 201 -11.16 0.77 -9.25
N GLU A 202 -12.44 0.61 -8.93
CA GLU A 202 -12.94 0.33 -7.57
C GLU A 202 -12.36 -0.98 -6.98
N ASP A 203 -12.25 -2.02 -7.79
CA ASP A 203 -11.63 -3.29 -7.38
C ASP A 203 -10.14 -3.09 -7.05
N GLN A 204 -9.40 -2.32 -7.85
CA GLN A 204 -7.98 -2.03 -7.59
C GLN A 204 -7.77 -1.09 -6.39
N ILE A 205 -8.69 -0.15 -6.16
CA ILE A 205 -8.71 0.65 -4.94
C ILE A 205 -8.88 -0.24 -3.71
N SER A 206 -9.79 -1.21 -3.78
CA SER A 206 -10.00 -2.17 -2.69
C SER A 206 -8.74 -3.01 -2.41
N ILE A 207 -7.97 -3.38 -3.43
CA ILE A 207 -6.67 -4.04 -3.28
C ILE A 207 -5.65 -3.12 -2.60
N SER A 208 -5.56 -1.86 -3.05
CA SER A 208 -4.68 -0.85 -2.44
C SER A 208 -4.95 -0.68 -0.95
N GLU A 209 -6.22 -0.54 -0.54
CA GLU A 209 -6.61 -0.41 0.86
C GLU A 209 -6.28 -1.66 1.68
N LEU A 210 -6.52 -2.85 1.12
CA LEU A 210 -6.21 -4.11 1.78
C LEU A 210 -4.70 -4.25 2.06
N HIS A 211 -3.85 -3.81 1.13
CA HIS A 211 -2.40 -3.94 1.22
C HIS A 211 -1.70 -2.70 1.77
N CYS A 212 -2.45 -1.64 2.09
CA CYS A 212 -1.92 -0.36 2.57
C CYS A 212 -0.90 0.28 1.60
N LYS A 213 -1.13 0.15 0.29
CA LYS A 213 -0.23 0.64 -0.77
C LYS A 213 -0.83 1.85 -1.47
N PRO A 214 -0.05 2.89 -1.81
CA PRO A 214 -0.55 4.02 -2.60
C PRO A 214 -0.98 3.58 -4.00
N ILE A 215 -1.74 4.45 -4.68
CA ILE A 215 -2.25 4.23 -6.04
C ILE A 215 -1.61 5.21 -7.02
N ILE A 216 -1.11 4.71 -8.15
CA ILE A 216 -0.71 5.51 -9.32
C ILE A 216 -1.88 5.52 -10.30
N VAL A 217 -2.49 6.69 -10.46
CA VAL A 217 -3.79 6.87 -11.10
C VAL A 217 -3.66 7.53 -12.47
N HIS A 218 -3.98 6.79 -13.54
CA HIS A 218 -4.22 7.33 -14.87
C HIS A 218 -5.54 8.07 -14.93
N CYS A 219 -5.50 9.31 -15.42
CA CYS A 219 -6.68 10.17 -15.43
C CYS A 219 -6.75 11.05 -16.69
N VAL A 220 -7.56 10.63 -17.65
CA VAL A 220 -7.82 11.39 -18.88
C VAL A 220 -9.25 11.89 -18.91
N ARG A 221 -9.40 13.21 -18.75
CA ARG A 221 -10.70 13.92 -18.75
C ARG A 221 -11.69 13.37 -17.70
N ALA A 222 -11.16 12.82 -16.61
CA ALA A 222 -11.92 12.18 -15.54
C ALA A 222 -11.62 12.73 -14.13
N HIS A 223 -10.88 13.85 -14.01
CA HIS A 223 -10.41 14.38 -12.71
C HIS A 223 -11.54 14.59 -11.69
N ALA A 224 -12.70 15.10 -12.13
CA ALA A 224 -13.85 15.30 -11.25
C ALA A 224 -14.45 13.97 -10.78
N ASP A 225 -14.47 12.96 -11.66
CA ASP A 225 -14.92 11.61 -11.32
C ASP A 225 -13.99 10.97 -10.29
N VAL A 226 -12.66 11.05 -10.49
CA VAL A 226 -11.65 10.54 -9.56
C VAL A 226 -11.73 11.22 -8.19
N ILE A 227 -11.85 12.55 -8.16
CA ILE A 227 -12.00 13.32 -6.91
C ILE A 227 -13.28 12.92 -6.17
N THR A 228 -14.39 12.75 -6.90
CA THR A 228 -15.67 12.36 -6.32
C THR A 228 -15.56 10.96 -5.73
N LEU A 229 -15.02 10.00 -6.49
CA LEU A 229 -14.82 8.63 -6.04
C LEU A 229 -13.95 8.56 -4.78
N HIS A 230 -12.79 9.24 -4.78
CA HIS A 230 -11.88 9.27 -3.63
C HIS A 230 -12.57 9.78 -2.35
N ARG A 231 -13.45 10.79 -2.48
CA ARG A 231 -14.22 11.34 -1.36
C ARG A 231 -15.35 10.41 -0.93
N ASP A 232 -16.10 9.86 -1.88
CA ASP A 232 -17.29 9.05 -1.59
C ASP A 232 -16.95 7.75 -0.86
N ILE A 233 -15.75 7.20 -1.09
CA ILE A 233 -15.28 5.98 -0.43
C ILE A 233 -14.43 6.25 0.81
N ASP A 234 -14.20 7.53 1.17
CA ASP A 234 -13.28 7.95 2.22
C ASP A 234 -11.91 7.25 2.11
N ALA A 235 -11.30 7.31 0.92
CA ALA A 235 -10.05 6.61 0.63
C ALA A 235 -8.94 7.00 1.63
N VAL A 236 -8.20 6.00 2.10
CA VAL A 236 -7.15 6.18 3.12
C VAL A 236 -5.77 6.17 2.48
N GLN A 237 -5.56 5.33 1.45
CA GLN A 237 -4.25 5.28 0.79
C GLN A 237 -4.01 6.53 -0.07
N PRO A 238 -2.75 7.01 -0.17
CA PRO A 238 -2.41 8.11 -1.06
C PRO A 238 -2.66 7.77 -2.52
N TRP A 239 -3.28 8.69 -3.28
CA TRP A 239 -3.44 8.55 -4.72
C TRP A 239 -2.62 9.63 -5.43
N VAL A 240 -1.83 9.20 -6.41
CA VAL A 240 -0.99 10.07 -7.24
C VAL A 240 -1.57 10.09 -8.65
N LEU A 241 -2.07 11.25 -9.10
CA LEU A 241 -2.46 11.43 -10.49
C LEU A 241 -1.21 11.58 -11.35
N HIS A 242 -0.88 10.55 -12.13
CA HIS A 242 0.32 10.59 -12.97
C HIS A 242 0.11 11.43 -14.24
N GLY A 243 1.21 11.90 -14.82
CA GLY A 243 1.22 12.69 -16.04
C GLY A 243 0.42 14.00 -15.94
N PHE A 244 0.38 14.64 -14.77
CA PHE A 244 -0.53 15.75 -14.52
C PHE A 244 -0.26 16.94 -15.43
N ASN A 245 -1.18 17.17 -16.37
CA ASN A 245 -1.09 18.21 -17.39
C ASN A 245 -2.38 19.05 -17.43
N LYS A 246 -2.74 19.59 -16.27
CA LYS A 246 -3.83 20.55 -16.07
C LYS A 246 -3.32 21.70 -15.20
N GLY A 247 -4.07 22.79 -15.08
CA GLY A 247 -3.72 23.94 -14.24
C GLY A 247 -4.94 24.49 -13.49
N GLY A 248 -4.73 25.60 -12.78
CA GLY A 248 -5.77 26.39 -12.11
C GLY A 248 -6.67 25.56 -11.20
N ASP A 249 -7.99 25.75 -11.35
CA ASP A 249 -9.06 25.14 -10.55
C ASP A 249 -8.97 23.60 -10.46
N THR A 250 -8.43 22.93 -11.48
CA THR A 250 -8.31 21.47 -11.44
C THR A 250 -7.25 21.05 -10.41
N LEU A 251 -6.10 21.72 -10.40
CA LEU A 251 -5.06 21.44 -9.42
C LEU A 251 -5.57 21.74 -8.01
N GLU A 252 -6.22 22.88 -7.81
CA GLU A 252 -6.77 23.26 -6.51
C GLU A 252 -7.70 22.17 -5.96
N ARG A 253 -8.67 21.72 -6.76
CA ARG A 253 -9.61 20.66 -6.35
C ARG A 253 -8.93 19.32 -6.08
N VAL A 254 -7.89 18.98 -6.84
CA VAL A 254 -7.09 17.75 -6.62
C VAL A 254 -6.39 17.82 -5.27
N ILE A 255 -5.70 18.92 -4.98
CA ILE A 255 -4.98 19.12 -3.72
C ILE A 255 -5.94 19.22 -2.52
N GLU A 256 -7.06 19.93 -2.68
CA GLU A 256 -8.12 20.00 -1.64
C GLU A 256 -8.74 18.64 -1.33
N ALA A 257 -8.77 17.72 -2.30
CA ALA A 257 -9.22 16.35 -2.08
C ALA A 257 -8.16 15.47 -1.38
N GLY A 258 -6.96 16.00 -1.13
CA GLY A 258 -5.86 15.27 -0.48
C GLY A 258 -5.03 14.42 -1.44
N LEU A 259 -5.27 14.53 -2.75
CA LEU A 259 -4.54 13.79 -3.79
C LEU A 259 -3.16 14.40 -4.04
N TYR A 260 -2.28 13.60 -4.64
CA TYR A 260 -0.96 13.99 -5.13
C TYR A 260 -0.97 14.06 -6.66
N VAL A 261 0.02 14.73 -7.23
CA VAL A 261 0.23 14.80 -8.69
C VAL A 261 1.68 14.48 -9.02
N SER A 262 1.93 13.95 -10.21
CA SER A 262 3.31 13.85 -10.72
C SER A 262 3.44 14.50 -12.09
N PHE A 263 4.64 15.00 -12.36
CA PHE A 263 4.95 15.76 -13.55
C PHE A 263 6.08 15.08 -14.33
N GLY A 264 5.81 14.78 -15.60
CA GLY A 264 6.81 14.27 -16.54
C GLY A 264 7.15 15.28 -17.64
N ALA A 265 7.35 14.78 -18.86
CA ALA A 265 7.81 15.57 -20.02
C ALA A 265 6.94 16.80 -20.37
N ALA A 266 5.69 16.87 -19.92
CA ALA A 266 4.82 18.02 -20.15
C ALA A 266 5.43 19.36 -19.69
N ILE A 267 6.23 19.37 -18.60
CA ILE A 267 6.85 20.60 -18.07
C ILE A 267 7.99 21.15 -18.95
N MET A 268 8.45 20.36 -19.92
CA MET A 268 9.45 20.77 -20.90
C MET A 268 8.84 21.72 -21.95
N GLN A 269 7.53 21.63 -22.16
CA GLN A 269 6.78 22.53 -23.04
C GLN A 269 6.36 23.77 -22.25
N SER A 270 6.94 24.92 -22.56
CA SER A 270 6.77 26.15 -21.75
C SER A 270 5.33 26.68 -21.71
N ASP A 271 4.50 26.31 -22.67
CA ASP A 271 3.07 26.64 -22.76
C ASP A 271 2.16 25.57 -22.14
N SER A 272 2.72 24.46 -21.65
CA SER A 272 1.95 23.43 -20.95
C SER A 272 1.34 23.96 -19.65
N PRO A 273 0.06 23.67 -19.37
CA PRO A 273 -0.55 23.92 -18.06
C PRO A 273 0.21 23.30 -16.88
N ALA A 274 0.98 22.22 -17.12
CA ALA A 274 1.81 21.57 -16.13
C ALA A 274 2.87 22.50 -15.52
N VAL A 275 3.39 23.46 -16.30
CA VAL A 275 4.40 24.43 -15.83
C VAL A 275 3.84 25.32 -14.73
N GLU A 276 2.64 25.87 -14.94
CA GLU A 276 1.98 26.70 -13.92
C GLU A 276 1.52 25.86 -12.72
N ALA A 277 1.01 24.66 -12.96
CA ALA A 277 0.65 23.74 -11.88
C ALA A 277 1.86 23.41 -10.99
N LEU A 278 3.00 23.06 -11.58
CA LEU A 278 4.22 22.76 -10.84
C LEU A 278 4.72 23.98 -10.06
N ARG A 279 4.54 25.21 -10.58
CA ARG A 279 4.93 26.43 -9.88
C ARG A 279 4.16 26.64 -8.57
N VAL A 280 2.88 26.28 -8.54
CA VAL A 280 1.98 26.61 -7.41
C VAL A 280 1.63 25.43 -6.50
N VAL A 281 1.82 24.19 -6.95
CA VAL A 281 1.52 23.00 -6.15
C VAL A 281 2.35 23.00 -4.84
N PRO A 282 1.77 22.65 -3.68
CA PRO A 282 2.53 22.51 -2.45
C PRO A 282 3.71 21.55 -2.59
N ALA A 283 4.83 21.86 -1.93
CA ALA A 283 6.08 21.11 -2.08
C ALA A 283 5.94 19.63 -1.64
N ASP A 284 5.02 19.37 -0.71
CA ASP A 284 4.69 18.06 -0.13
C ASP A 284 3.63 17.29 -0.92
N ARG A 285 3.22 17.78 -2.10
CA ARG A 285 2.08 17.25 -2.87
C ARG A 285 2.39 16.86 -4.31
N PHE A 286 3.67 16.80 -4.69
CA PHE A 286 4.03 16.37 -6.03
C PHE A 286 5.24 15.43 -6.11
N PHE A 287 5.34 14.76 -7.26
CA PHE A 287 6.45 13.92 -7.68
C PHE A 287 6.88 14.22 -9.12
N LEU A 288 7.94 13.56 -9.57
CA LEU A 288 8.43 13.60 -10.95
C LEU A 288 8.52 12.19 -11.52
N GLU A 289 8.42 12.07 -12.84
CA GLU A 289 8.36 10.78 -13.53
C GLU A 289 8.83 10.87 -14.99
N THR A 290 9.11 9.72 -15.61
CA THR A 290 9.41 9.64 -17.06
C THR A 290 8.31 9.01 -17.92
N ASP A 291 7.41 8.22 -17.34
CA ASP A 291 6.36 7.48 -18.05
C ASP A 291 6.97 6.59 -19.16
N ASP A 292 6.48 6.68 -20.40
CA ASP A 292 6.95 5.97 -21.59
C ASP A 292 7.89 6.83 -22.46
N GLN A 293 8.27 8.03 -22.04
CA GLN A 293 8.98 8.99 -22.89
C GLN A 293 10.48 8.70 -22.97
N THR A 294 11.09 8.79 -24.16
CA THR A 294 12.55 8.63 -24.36
C THR A 294 13.31 9.95 -24.46
N GLU A 295 12.62 11.04 -24.79
CA GLU A 295 13.26 12.29 -25.20
C GLU A 295 13.97 13.00 -24.05
N HIS A 296 13.49 12.80 -22.83
CA HIS A 296 13.99 13.43 -21.62
C HIS A 296 14.16 12.38 -20.53
N ASP A 297 15.39 12.28 -20.00
CA ASP A 297 15.64 11.48 -18.81
C ASP A 297 15.12 12.19 -17.55
N ILE A 298 15.06 11.44 -16.44
CA ILE A 298 14.58 11.98 -15.17
C ILE A 298 15.42 13.18 -14.69
N ARG A 299 16.73 13.22 -14.98
CA ARG A 299 17.61 14.32 -14.54
C ARG A 299 17.27 15.62 -15.25
N ALA A 300 16.96 15.55 -16.54
CA ALA A 300 16.49 16.69 -17.32
C ALA A 300 15.15 17.23 -16.77
N ILE A 301 14.24 16.32 -16.38
CA ILE A 301 12.96 16.67 -15.76
C ILE A 301 13.19 17.36 -14.41
N TYR A 302 14.09 16.85 -13.56
CA TYR A 302 14.48 17.50 -12.29
C TYR A 302 15.10 18.88 -12.50
N ALA A 303 16.01 19.02 -13.47
CA ALA A 303 16.62 20.31 -13.78
C ALA A 303 15.56 21.34 -14.19
N ARG A 304 14.62 20.94 -15.04
CA ARG A 304 13.50 21.80 -15.47
C ARG A 304 12.56 22.13 -14.32
N ALA A 305 12.22 21.14 -13.49
CA ALA A 305 11.38 21.35 -12.32
C ALA A 305 12.01 22.31 -11.32
N ALA A 306 13.30 22.15 -11.02
CA ALA A 306 14.06 23.03 -10.14
C ALA A 306 14.06 24.49 -10.66
N GLU A 307 14.25 24.68 -11.97
CA GLU A 307 14.13 26.00 -12.62
C GLU A 307 12.73 26.62 -12.42
N ILE A 308 11.66 25.87 -12.68
CA ILE A 308 10.27 26.33 -12.54
C ILE A 308 9.96 26.72 -11.08
N ARG A 309 10.48 25.95 -10.12
CA ARG A 309 10.29 26.14 -8.68
C ARG A 309 11.21 27.22 -8.08
N GLY A 310 12.26 27.63 -8.79
CA GLY A 310 13.27 28.55 -8.28
C GLY A 310 14.11 27.97 -7.13
N VAL A 311 14.37 26.66 -7.14
CA VAL A 311 15.19 25.95 -6.14
C VAL A 311 16.38 25.27 -6.80
N THR A 312 17.34 24.78 -6.01
CA THR A 312 18.41 23.91 -6.53
C THR A 312 17.89 22.50 -6.79
N VAL A 313 18.53 21.77 -7.70
CA VAL A 313 18.22 20.35 -7.94
C VAL A 313 18.38 19.54 -6.66
N ASP A 314 19.43 19.79 -5.88
CA ASP A 314 19.67 19.09 -4.60
C ASP A 314 18.50 19.29 -3.62
N ALA A 315 18.03 20.54 -3.43
CA ALA A 315 16.90 20.82 -2.54
C ALA A 315 15.59 20.18 -3.04
N LEU A 316 15.44 20.07 -4.37
CA LEU A 316 14.31 19.36 -4.96
C LEU A 316 14.40 17.85 -4.71
N CYS A 317 15.59 17.24 -4.85
CA CYS A 317 15.81 15.83 -4.52
C CYS A 317 15.50 15.55 -3.05
N GLU A 318 15.94 16.41 -2.11
CA GLU A 318 15.60 16.27 -0.68
C GLU A 318 14.08 16.32 -0.44
N THR A 319 13.40 17.27 -1.07
CA THR A 319 11.95 17.42 -0.95
C THR A 319 11.23 16.18 -1.48
N LEU A 320 11.60 15.71 -2.68
CA LEU A 320 10.93 14.57 -3.29
C LEU A 320 11.25 13.25 -2.60
N GLN A 321 12.44 13.11 -2.00
CA GLN A 321 12.75 11.97 -1.12
C GLN A 321 11.83 11.96 0.11
N GLN A 322 11.62 13.10 0.77
CA GLN A 322 10.70 13.17 1.91
C GLN A 322 9.26 12.81 1.52
N ASN A 323 8.80 13.28 0.35
CA ASN A 323 7.48 12.93 -0.16
C ASN A 323 7.38 11.43 -0.42
N PHE A 324 8.41 10.84 -1.03
CA PHE A 324 8.46 9.44 -1.38
C PHE A 324 8.42 8.54 -0.14
N ASP A 325 9.27 8.82 0.85
CA ASP A 325 9.33 8.09 2.12
C ASP A 325 7.98 8.18 2.87
N SER A 326 7.31 9.33 2.81
CA SER A 326 5.99 9.56 3.44
C SER A 326 4.87 8.77 2.75
N VAL A 327 4.86 8.73 1.41
CA VAL A 327 3.77 8.16 0.62
C VAL A 327 3.91 6.66 0.41
N PHE A 328 5.11 6.21 0.04
CA PHE A 328 5.36 4.80 -0.28
C PHE A 328 5.79 3.98 0.95
N LYS A 329 6.18 4.64 2.06
CA LYS A 329 6.47 4.03 3.37
C LYS A 329 7.45 2.85 3.29
N LEU A 330 8.51 3.02 2.51
CA LEU A 330 9.52 2.00 2.20
C LEU A 330 10.60 1.85 3.26
#